data_AF-A0A923X5P1-F1
#
_entry.id   AF-A0A923X5P1-F1
#
_cell.length_a   1.000
_cell.length_b   1.000
_cell.length_c   1.000
_cell.angle_alpha   90.00
_cell.angle_beta   90.00
_cell.angle_gamma   90.00
#
_symmetry.space_group_name_H-M   'P 1'
#
loop_
_entity.id
_entity.type
_entity.pdbx_description
1 polymer ?
#
loop_
_entity_poly.entity_id
_entity_poly.type
_entity_poly.pdbx_seq_one_letter_code
_entity_poly.pdbx_strand_id
1 'polypeptide(L)'
;MSTDPLIGYSHLHATGIRTFNLLISFSEGANETVVGISKLVDLTVIKSNIAGDDLRALTEFREVTLPALISHPHTASAFVIATGDEAIRASDVIGELLAKNSTTEYLMISNGVNQEAAIKIAVSGATDLSTQSLPGLGEIASPSVIVGYENEPVALTDLVAQFQARGISPILRQFSANFDQDLRTWMLEGTHAIVAFTPRDEYPVGTVMTPVINVSSNSDFHAHFQGDFDLASTDPTERIVEELLGLISRVRTFSEYTKTVLPIFPSSRVVADPTKPIGLLVCNEALTSLAEDIRDHFDEVQLLPMTQEGRSLIRSKELVLAITTGAASEIEFISMASTNFQVMNLSERGSLAALAEATAQEISMHK
;
A
#
# COMPACT_ATOMS: atom_id res chain seq x y z
N MET A 1 5.53 -25.25 25.64
CA MET A 1 4.43 -24.39 25.15
C MET A 1 3.71 -25.17 24.06
N SER A 2 2.38 -25.09 24.00
CA SER A 2 1.60 -25.80 22.97
C SER A 2 1.98 -25.27 21.59
N THR A 3 2.41 -26.15 20.69
CA THR A 3 2.59 -25.84 19.26
C THR A 3 1.24 -26.03 18.57
N ASP A 4 0.24 -25.26 19.00
CA ASP A 4 -1.05 -25.31 18.34
C ASP A 4 -0.86 -24.85 16.88
N PRO A 5 -1.47 -25.55 15.92
CA PRO A 5 -1.33 -25.19 14.52
C PRO A 5 -1.85 -23.77 14.31
N LEU A 6 -1.06 -22.94 13.63
CA LEU A 6 -1.48 -21.59 13.26
C LEU A 6 -2.48 -21.69 12.11
N ILE A 7 -3.69 -21.15 12.32
CA ILE A 7 -4.80 -21.27 11.37
C ILE A 7 -4.97 -19.96 10.60
N GLY A 8 -5.02 -20.08 9.28
CA GLY A 8 -5.26 -18.98 8.35
C GLY A 8 -6.43 -19.25 7.42
N TYR A 9 -6.57 -18.39 6.42
CA TYR A 9 -7.48 -18.53 5.29
C TYR A 9 -6.84 -19.41 4.22
N SER A 10 -7.47 -20.55 3.95
CA SER A 10 -7.05 -21.48 2.90
C SER A 10 -7.55 -20.97 1.56
N HIS A 11 -6.60 -20.56 0.73
CA HIS A 11 -6.81 -20.29 -0.69
C HIS A 11 -6.37 -21.50 -1.50
N LEU A 12 -6.54 -21.45 -2.82
CA LEU A 12 -6.24 -22.59 -3.68
C LEU A 12 -4.75 -22.93 -3.73
N HIS A 13 -3.88 -21.92 -3.68
CA HIS A 13 -2.41 -22.08 -3.79
C HIS A 13 -1.67 -21.94 -2.46
N ALA A 14 -2.26 -21.35 -1.43
CA ALA A 14 -1.58 -21.05 -0.17
C ALA A 14 -2.58 -20.82 0.99
N THR A 15 -2.07 -20.83 2.23
CA THR A 15 -2.82 -20.40 3.41
C THR A 15 -2.28 -19.06 3.90
N GLY A 16 -3.11 -18.03 3.92
CA GLY A 16 -2.76 -16.68 4.36
C GLY A 16 -3.34 -16.29 5.71
N ILE A 17 -2.87 -15.21 6.32
CA ILE A 17 -3.54 -14.63 7.51
C ILE A 17 -4.52 -13.50 7.18
N ARG A 18 -4.58 -13.16 5.89
CA ARG A 18 -5.54 -12.25 5.26
C ARG A 18 -6.09 -12.85 3.97
N THR A 19 -7.12 -12.20 3.46
CA THR A 19 -7.82 -12.57 2.24
C THR A 19 -8.04 -11.31 1.43
N PHE A 20 -7.43 -11.25 0.25
CA PHE A 20 -7.62 -10.17 -0.70
C PHE A 20 -8.09 -10.74 -2.03
N ASN A 21 -9.15 -10.14 -2.56
CA ASN A 21 -9.51 -10.24 -3.97
C ASN A 21 -8.98 -8.98 -4.64
N LEU A 22 -8.00 -9.14 -5.51
CA LEU A 22 -7.27 -8.01 -6.10
C LEU A 22 -7.97 -7.51 -7.35
N LEU A 23 -8.01 -6.20 -7.55
CA LEU A 23 -8.35 -5.56 -8.81
C LEU A 23 -7.15 -4.74 -9.26
N ILE A 24 -6.50 -5.19 -10.33
CA ILE A 24 -5.18 -4.73 -10.73
C ILE A 24 -5.26 -4.08 -12.10
N SER A 25 -4.84 -2.82 -12.22
CA SER A 25 -4.60 -2.20 -13.52
C SER A 25 -3.26 -2.68 -14.07
N PHE A 26 -3.23 -3.14 -15.32
CA PHE A 26 -1.99 -3.59 -15.96
C PHE A 26 -1.07 -2.41 -16.33
N SER A 27 -1.67 -1.29 -16.72
CA SER A 27 -1.02 -0.03 -17.08
C SER A 27 -1.77 1.17 -16.50
N GLU A 28 -1.16 2.36 -16.55
CA GLU A 28 -1.81 3.61 -16.11
C GLU A 28 -3.16 3.86 -16.81
N GLY A 29 -3.30 3.47 -18.07
CA GLY A 29 -4.54 3.64 -18.84
C GLY A 29 -5.74 2.93 -18.24
N ALA A 30 -5.52 1.83 -17.49
CA ALA A 30 -6.58 1.06 -16.85
C ALA A 30 -6.99 1.59 -15.46
N ASN A 31 -6.24 2.56 -14.89
CA ASN A 31 -6.46 3.03 -13.51
C ASN A 31 -7.87 3.58 -13.28
N GLU A 32 -8.37 4.45 -14.17
CA GLU A 32 -9.71 5.04 -14.01
C GLU A 32 -10.81 3.98 -14.02
N THR A 33 -10.66 2.96 -14.86
CA THR A 33 -11.63 1.87 -14.94
C THR A 33 -11.62 1.03 -13.67
N VAL A 34 -10.44 0.68 -13.17
CA VAL A 34 -10.27 -0.06 -11.91
C VAL A 34 -10.84 0.72 -10.72
N VAL A 35 -10.56 2.03 -10.64
CA VAL A 35 -11.14 2.91 -9.61
C VAL A 35 -12.67 2.96 -9.73
N GLY A 36 -13.20 3.11 -10.95
CA GLY A 36 -14.64 3.10 -11.19
C GLY A 36 -15.33 1.81 -10.73
N ILE A 37 -14.74 0.65 -11.01
CA ILE A 37 -15.25 -0.65 -10.58
C ILE A 37 -15.19 -0.80 -9.06
N SER A 38 -14.11 -0.35 -8.42
CA SER A 38 -13.94 -0.46 -6.96
C SER A 38 -14.97 0.33 -6.14
N LYS A 39 -15.60 1.34 -6.75
CA LYS A 39 -16.73 2.06 -6.14
C LYS A 39 -18.01 1.22 -6.09
N LEU A 40 -18.07 0.14 -6.86
CA LEU A 40 -19.23 -0.75 -7.00
C LEU A 40 -19.00 -2.12 -6.35
N VAL A 41 -17.74 -2.54 -6.21
CA VAL A 41 -17.36 -3.86 -5.70
C VAL A 41 -16.21 -3.72 -4.70
N ASP A 42 -16.33 -4.39 -3.56
CA ASP A 42 -15.30 -4.38 -2.51
C ASP A 42 -14.12 -5.28 -2.88
N LEU A 43 -13.17 -4.73 -3.64
CA LEU A 43 -11.92 -5.35 -4.06
C LEU A 43 -10.73 -4.48 -3.65
N THR A 44 -9.59 -5.12 -3.39
CA THR A 44 -8.33 -4.40 -3.11
C THR A 44 -7.73 -3.90 -4.41
N VAL A 45 -7.71 -2.59 -4.58
CA VAL A 45 -7.26 -1.93 -5.80
C VAL A 45 -5.74 -1.77 -5.82
N ILE A 46 -5.12 -2.26 -6.89
CA ILE A 46 -3.72 -2.01 -7.24
C ILE A 46 -3.67 -1.17 -8.52
N LYS A 47 -3.33 0.11 -8.37
CA LYS A 47 -3.12 1.05 -9.49
C LYS A 47 -1.68 0.99 -9.98
N SER A 48 -1.48 0.99 -11.30
CA SER A 48 -0.19 1.00 -11.96
C SER A 48 0.30 2.43 -12.14
N ASN A 49 1.61 2.64 -12.09
CA ASN A 49 2.27 3.88 -12.51
C ASN A 49 3.09 3.67 -13.81
N ILE A 50 2.84 2.57 -14.51
CA ILE A 50 3.54 2.19 -15.72
C ILE A 50 2.76 2.68 -16.94
N ALA A 51 3.39 3.52 -17.75
CA ALA A 51 2.84 3.95 -19.03
C ALA A 51 2.66 2.73 -19.97
N GLY A 52 1.57 2.71 -20.73
CA GLY A 52 1.26 1.59 -21.64
C GLY A 52 2.33 1.35 -22.71
N ASP A 53 3.12 2.36 -23.05
CA ASP A 53 4.20 2.27 -24.04
C ASP A 53 5.59 1.95 -23.43
N ASP A 54 5.73 1.91 -22.10
CA ASP A 54 6.99 1.53 -21.43
C ASP A 54 7.15 0.01 -21.40
N LEU A 55 7.64 -0.53 -22.52
CA LEU A 55 7.87 -1.97 -22.68
C LEU A 55 8.73 -2.56 -21.55
N ARG A 56 9.76 -1.85 -21.10
CA ARG A 56 10.68 -2.38 -20.07
C ARG A 56 9.97 -2.52 -18.73
N ALA A 57 9.27 -1.48 -18.29
CA ALA A 57 8.56 -1.49 -17.02
C ALA A 57 7.38 -2.48 -17.05
N LEU A 58 6.66 -2.58 -18.17
CA LEU A 58 5.60 -3.58 -18.35
C LEU A 58 6.15 -5.01 -18.32
N THR A 59 7.33 -5.27 -18.91
CA THR A 59 7.97 -6.59 -18.83
C THR A 59 8.36 -6.92 -17.39
N GLU A 60 8.95 -5.99 -16.65
CA GLU A 60 9.31 -6.20 -15.24
C GLU A 60 8.07 -6.44 -14.37
N PHE A 61 7.01 -5.64 -14.56
CA PHE A 61 5.75 -5.85 -13.86
C PHE A 61 5.16 -7.23 -14.15
N ARG A 62 5.13 -7.62 -15.42
CA ARG A 62 4.66 -8.93 -15.87
C ARG A 62 5.45 -10.08 -15.25
N GLU A 63 6.78 -10.01 -15.27
CA GLU A 63 7.62 -11.16 -14.96
C GLU A 63 7.91 -11.31 -13.46
N VAL A 64 7.84 -10.20 -12.72
CA VAL A 64 8.24 -10.15 -11.30
C VAL A 64 7.06 -9.80 -10.41
N THR A 65 6.50 -8.62 -10.57
CA THR A 65 5.56 -8.04 -9.58
C THR A 65 4.19 -8.72 -9.64
N LEU A 66 3.61 -8.84 -10.82
CA LEU A 66 2.26 -9.40 -11.00
C LEU A 66 2.19 -10.88 -10.55
N PRO A 67 3.13 -11.77 -10.91
CA PRO A 67 3.17 -13.13 -10.38
C PRO A 67 3.32 -13.16 -8.86
N ALA A 68 4.18 -12.31 -8.28
CA ALA A 68 4.37 -12.24 -6.84
C ALA A 68 3.06 -11.88 -6.11
N LEU A 69 2.29 -10.92 -6.63
CA LEU A 69 0.99 -10.56 -6.08
C LEU A 69 -0.04 -11.68 -6.20
N ILE A 70 -0.11 -12.32 -7.35
CA ILE A 70 -1.10 -13.37 -7.60
C ILE A 70 -0.82 -14.62 -6.76
N SER A 71 0.46 -14.96 -6.55
CA SER A 71 0.87 -16.08 -5.71
C SER A 71 1.01 -15.73 -4.23
N HIS A 72 0.78 -14.47 -3.83
CA HIS A 72 0.92 -14.04 -2.44
C HIS A 72 0.01 -14.90 -1.54
N PRO A 73 0.44 -15.31 -0.33
CA PRO A 73 -0.37 -16.15 0.54
C PRO A 73 -1.71 -15.52 0.94
N HIS A 74 -1.82 -14.19 0.85
CA HIS A 74 -3.05 -13.47 1.20
C HIS A 74 -3.98 -13.24 0.01
N THR A 75 -3.56 -13.57 -1.21
CA THR A 75 -4.38 -13.40 -2.41
C THR A 75 -5.31 -14.59 -2.53
N ALA A 76 -6.62 -14.36 -2.50
CA ALA A 76 -7.61 -15.38 -2.82
C ALA A 76 -7.86 -15.44 -4.33
N SER A 77 -7.97 -14.27 -4.95
CA SER A 77 -8.19 -14.12 -6.38
C SER A 77 -7.66 -12.78 -6.88
N ALA A 78 -7.50 -12.64 -8.19
CA ALA A 78 -7.04 -11.41 -8.80
C ALA A 78 -7.77 -11.16 -10.12
N PHE A 79 -8.17 -9.93 -10.37
CA PHE A 79 -8.70 -9.48 -11.65
C PHE A 79 -7.77 -8.44 -12.26
N VAL A 80 -7.17 -8.76 -13.39
CA VAL A 80 -6.27 -7.84 -14.10
C VAL A 80 -7.02 -7.17 -15.25
N ILE A 81 -7.05 -5.84 -15.26
CA ILE A 81 -7.66 -5.01 -16.31
C ILE A 81 -6.56 -4.34 -17.14
N ALA A 82 -6.65 -4.45 -18.47
CA ALA A 82 -5.77 -3.75 -19.42
C ALA A 82 -6.58 -2.98 -20.46
N THR A 83 -6.00 -1.97 -21.09
CA THR A 83 -6.66 -1.10 -22.09
C THR A 83 -6.41 -1.51 -23.54
N GLY A 84 -5.49 -2.44 -23.78
CA GLY A 84 -5.19 -3.01 -25.09
C GLY A 84 -4.29 -2.15 -25.98
N ASP A 85 -3.89 -0.95 -25.52
CA ASP A 85 -2.87 -0.10 -26.13
C ASP A 85 -1.47 -0.35 -25.54
N GLU A 86 -1.33 -1.32 -24.63
CA GLU A 86 -0.04 -1.67 -24.05
C GLU A 86 0.92 -2.32 -25.05
N ALA A 87 2.22 -2.03 -24.89
CA ALA A 87 3.30 -2.61 -25.69
C ALA A 87 3.40 -4.14 -25.56
N ILE A 88 2.85 -4.70 -24.47
CA ILE A 88 2.73 -6.15 -24.24
C ILE A 88 1.27 -6.53 -24.37
N ARG A 89 0.99 -7.57 -25.16
CA ARG A 89 -0.37 -8.06 -25.30
C ARG A 89 -0.79 -8.82 -24.07
N ALA A 90 -1.94 -8.41 -23.54
CA ALA A 90 -2.75 -9.13 -22.57
C ALA A 90 -2.77 -10.65 -22.74
N SER A 91 -2.99 -11.14 -23.97
CA SER A 91 -3.10 -12.58 -24.26
C SER A 91 -1.86 -13.38 -23.90
N ASP A 92 -0.69 -12.74 -23.88
CA ASP A 92 0.59 -13.43 -23.77
C ASP A 92 0.91 -13.82 -22.32
N VAL A 93 0.11 -13.34 -21.36
CA VAL A 93 0.36 -13.49 -19.92
C VAL A 93 -0.69 -14.30 -19.19
N ILE A 94 -1.92 -14.37 -19.69
CA ILE A 94 -3.05 -15.01 -19.01
C ILE A 94 -2.74 -16.47 -18.62
N GLY A 95 -2.12 -17.24 -19.52
CA GLY A 95 -1.78 -18.64 -19.24
C GLY A 95 -0.76 -18.80 -18.12
N GLU A 96 0.23 -17.92 -18.03
CA GLU A 96 1.25 -17.92 -16.98
C GLU A 96 0.63 -17.53 -15.62
N LEU A 97 -0.28 -16.56 -15.61
CA LEU A 97 -0.97 -16.10 -14.41
C LEU A 97 -1.94 -17.16 -13.86
N LEU A 98 -2.74 -17.78 -14.73
CA LEU A 98 -3.65 -18.87 -14.36
C LEU A 98 -2.91 -20.09 -13.79
N ALA A 99 -1.68 -20.35 -14.25
CA ALA A 99 -0.85 -21.41 -13.69
C ALA A 99 -0.35 -21.11 -12.26
N LYS A 100 -0.31 -19.83 -11.85
CA LYS A 100 0.04 -19.41 -10.49
C LYS A 100 -1.15 -19.42 -9.56
N ASN A 101 -2.28 -18.91 -10.01
CA ASN A 101 -3.54 -18.95 -9.28
C ASN A 101 -4.70 -19.05 -10.29
N SER A 102 -5.40 -20.18 -10.30
CA SER A 102 -6.45 -20.44 -11.30
C SER A 102 -7.73 -19.64 -11.08
N THR A 103 -7.84 -18.90 -9.96
CA THR A 103 -8.92 -17.93 -9.72
C THR A 103 -8.59 -16.54 -10.29
N THR A 104 -7.44 -16.40 -10.96
CA THR A 104 -7.07 -15.15 -11.63
C THR A 104 -7.91 -14.95 -12.88
N GLU A 105 -8.58 -13.82 -12.99
CA GLU A 105 -9.22 -13.38 -14.23
C GLU A 105 -8.42 -12.26 -14.89
N TYR A 106 -8.52 -12.18 -16.22
CA TYR A 106 -7.89 -11.12 -16.99
C TYR A 106 -8.89 -10.61 -18.03
N LEU A 107 -9.10 -9.30 -18.06
CA LEU A 107 -9.96 -8.65 -19.04
C LEU A 107 -9.22 -7.51 -19.73
N MET A 108 -9.27 -7.54 -21.06
CA MET A 108 -8.81 -6.45 -21.91
C MET A 108 -10.01 -5.60 -22.34
N ILE A 109 -9.98 -4.31 -22.02
CA ILE A 109 -10.99 -3.31 -22.39
C ILE A 109 -10.37 -2.40 -23.44
N SER A 110 -10.54 -2.74 -24.72
CA SER A 110 -10.04 -1.90 -25.80
C SER A 110 -10.87 -0.62 -25.96
N ASN A 111 -10.20 0.51 -26.15
CA ASN A 111 -10.83 1.78 -26.51
C ASN A 111 -11.52 1.63 -27.89
N GLY A 112 -12.83 1.41 -27.90
CA GLY A 112 -13.62 1.11 -29.10
C GLY A 112 -15.14 1.21 -28.89
N VAL A 113 -15.92 0.79 -29.89
CA VAL A 113 -17.37 1.09 -30.07
C VAL A 113 -18.30 0.49 -28.99
N ASN A 114 -17.80 -0.13 -27.92
CA ASN A 114 -18.67 -0.73 -26.89
C ASN A 114 -18.07 -0.69 -25.47
N GLN A 115 -17.45 0.42 -25.09
CA GLN A 115 -16.84 0.63 -23.77
C GLN A 115 -17.83 0.39 -22.62
N GLU A 116 -19.09 0.82 -22.77
CA GLU A 116 -20.14 0.59 -21.76
C GLU A 116 -20.40 -0.91 -21.52
N ALA A 117 -20.43 -1.72 -22.58
CA ALA A 117 -20.60 -3.17 -22.45
C ALA A 117 -19.37 -3.82 -21.80
N ALA A 118 -18.16 -3.37 -22.15
CA ALA A 118 -16.93 -3.87 -21.56
C ALA A 118 -16.83 -3.54 -20.05
N ILE A 119 -17.25 -2.34 -19.64
CA ILE A 119 -17.35 -1.95 -18.23
C ILE A 119 -18.38 -2.81 -17.51
N LYS A 120 -19.55 -3.09 -18.10
CA LYS A 120 -20.56 -3.99 -17.50
C LYS A 120 -20.01 -5.40 -17.28
N ILE A 121 -19.25 -5.93 -18.24
CA ILE A 121 -18.56 -7.23 -18.10
C ILE A 121 -17.54 -7.16 -16.96
N ALA A 122 -16.73 -6.10 -16.90
CA ALA A 122 -15.74 -5.91 -15.85
C ALA A 122 -16.39 -5.82 -14.45
N VAL A 123 -17.49 -5.07 -14.31
CA VAL A 123 -18.23 -4.99 -13.04
C VAL A 123 -18.82 -6.36 -12.68
N SER A 124 -19.37 -7.10 -13.65
CA SER A 124 -19.88 -8.45 -13.41
C SER A 124 -18.78 -9.40 -12.95
N GLY A 125 -17.64 -9.48 -13.65
CA GLY A 125 -16.51 -10.33 -13.27
C GLY A 125 -15.93 -9.96 -11.91
N ALA A 126 -15.77 -8.67 -11.63
CA ALA A 126 -15.37 -8.19 -10.31
C ALA A 126 -16.36 -8.61 -9.21
N THR A 127 -17.66 -8.50 -9.48
CA THR A 127 -18.71 -8.92 -8.54
C THR A 127 -18.65 -10.43 -8.33
N ASP A 128 -18.51 -11.21 -9.40
CA ASP A 128 -18.38 -12.66 -9.33
C ASP A 128 -17.16 -13.04 -8.49
N LEU A 129 -15.99 -12.44 -8.70
CA LEU A 129 -14.79 -12.66 -7.87
C LEU A 129 -14.99 -12.27 -6.40
N SER A 130 -15.68 -11.17 -6.13
CA SER A 130 -15.96 -10.75 -4.74
C SER A 130 -16.88 -11.73 -3.99
N THR A 131 -17.68 -12.51 -4.73
CA THR A 131 -18.66 -13.46 -4.18
C THR A 131 -18.19 -14.92 -4.30
N GLN A 132 -17.29 -15.22 -5.23
CA GLN A 132 -16.61 -16.50 -5.38
C GLN A 132 -15.54 -16.61 -4.30
N SER A 133 -15.85 -17.39 -3.27
CA SER A 133 -14.92 -17.87 -2.23
C SER A 133 -14.82 -16.97 -1.00
N LEU A 134 -15.62 -17.29 0.01
CA LEU A 134 -15.14 -17.17 1.38
C LEU A 134 -14.07 -18.26 1.55
N PRO A 135 -12.78 -17.92 1.69
CA PRO A 135 -11.76 -18.93 1.89
C PRO A 135 -12.07 -19.76 3.14
N GLY A 136 -11.84 -21.07 3.04
CA GLY A 136 -11.95 -21.96 4.18
C GLY A 136 -10.89 -21.63 5.24
N LEU A 137 -10.95 -22.29 6.38
CA LEU A 137 -9.85 -22.23 7.35
C LEU A 137 -8.91 -23.41 7.15
N GLY A 138 -7.60 -23.14 7.17
CA GLY A 138 -6.57 -24.15 6.98
C GLY A 138 -5.36 -23.88 7.87
N GLU A 139 -4.56 -24.92 8.09
CA GLU A 139 -3.28 -24.79 8.78
C GLU A 139 -2.28 -24.04 7.88
N ILE A 140 -1.48 -23.18 8.49
CA ILE A 140 -0.34 -22.52 7.86
C ILE A 140 0.85 -23.46 7.99
N ALA A 141 1.17 -24.17 6.92
CA ALA A 141 2.22 -25.20 6.94
C ALA A 141 3.63 -24.66 7.23
N SER A 142 3.91 -23.40 6.91
CA SER A 142 5.21 -22.76 7.13
C SER A 142 5.03 -21.26 7.37
N PRO A 143 4.60 -20.86 8.58
CA PRO A 143 4.38 -19.45 8.89
C PRO A 143 5.72 -18.73 8.87
N SER A 144 5.75 -17.60 8.18
CA SER A 144 6.95 -16.80 7.94
C SER A 144 6.70 -15.35 8.31
N VAL A 145 7.66 -14.75 9.01
CA VAL A 145 7.60 -13.35 9.43
C VAL A 145 8.92 -12.67 9.07
N ILE A 146 8.85 -11.50 8.45
CA ILE A 146 10.04 -10.66 8.29
C ILE A 146 10.21 -9.82 9.54
N VAL A 147 11.41 -9.78 10.09
CA VAL A 147 11.79 -8.86 11.18
C VAL A 147 12.74 -7.83 10.59
N GLY A 148 12.21 -6.65 10.35
CA GLY A 148 12.91 -5.51 9.76
C GLY A 148 13.43 -4.56 10.83
N TYR A 149 14.66 -4.08 10.69
CA TYR A 149 15.26 -3.13 11.62
C TYR A 149 16.32 -2.25 10.95
N GLU A 150 16.49 -1.01 11.42
CA GLU A 150 17.61 -0.16 10.98
C GLU A 150 18.88 -0.54 11.75
N ASN A 151 18.75 -0.60 13.08
CA ASN A 151 19.76 -1.04 14.02
C ASN A 151 19.25 -2.29 14.74
N GLU A 152 20.13 -3.27 14.97
CA GLU A 152 19.73 -4.53 15.61
C GLU A 152 19.11 -4.25 17.00
N PRO A 153 17.83 -4.62 17.22
CA PRO A 153 17.17 -4.37 18.49
C PRO A 153 17.70 -5.34 19.55
N VAL A 154 17.81 -4.87 20.80
CA VAL A 154 18.29 -5.69 21.93
C VAL A 154 17.46 -6.97 22.10
N ALA A 155 16.17 -6.90 21.79
CA ALA A 155 15.24 -8.03 21.86
C ALA A 155 15.39 -9.05 20.72
N LEU A 156 16.22 -8.82 19.68
CA LEU A 156 16.19 -9.61 18.45
C LEU A 156 16.47 -11.09 18.68
N THR A 157 17.52 -11.41 19.45
CA THR A 157 17.92 -12.80 19.71
C THR A 157 16.82 -13.56 20.43
N ASP A 158 16.21 -12.95 21.44
CA ASP A 158 15.11 -13.55 22.18
C ASP A 158 13.86 -13.69 21.31
N LEU A 159 13.51 -12.66 20.53
CA LEU A 159 12.38 -12.67 19.61
C LEU A 159 12.47 -13.81 18.59
N VAL A 160 13.64 -13.99 17.98
CA VAL A 160 13.90 -15.09 17.03
C VAL A 160 13.70 -16.44 17.70
N ALA A 161 14.23 -16.63 18.93
CA ALA A 161 14.05 -17.87 19.67
C ALA A 161 12.57 -18.14 20.00
N GLN A 162 11.82 -17.10 20.38
CA GLN A 162 10.40 -17.21 20.70
C GLN A 162 9.53 -17.52 19.49
N PHE A 163 9.86 -16.99 18.31
CA PHE A 163 9.20 -17.33 17.04
C PHE A 163 9.50 -18.76 16.61
N GLN A 164 10.77 -19.18 16.64
CA GLN A 164 11.17 -20.54 16.27
C GLN A 164 10.56 -21.59 17.20
N ALA A 165 10.47 -21.31 18.51
CA ALA A 165 9.82 -22.19 19.48
C ALA A 165 8.32 -22.41 19.19
N ARG A 166 7.71 -21.55 18.36
CA ARG A 166 6.31 -21.63 17.91
C ARG A 166 6.17 -22.11 16.46
N GLY A 167 7.26 -22.57 15.83
CA GLY A 167 7.25 -23.03 14.43
C GLY A 167 7.15 -21.91 13.40
N ILE A 168 7.30 -20.64 13.82
CA ILE A 168 7.34 -19.49 12.92
C ILE A 168 8.78 -19.31 12.43
N SER A 169 8.95 -19.10 11.13
CA SER A 169 10.24 -18.89 10.48
C SER A 169 10.55 -17.39 10.37
N PRO A 170 11.40 -16.81 11.24
CA PRO A 170 11.81 -15.43 11.11
C PRO A 170 12.81 -15.24 9.98
N ILE A 171 12.61 -14.20 9.19
CA ILE A 171 13.52 -13.73 8.15
C ILE A 171 14.03 -12.36 8.58
N LEU A 172 15.30 -12.29 8.91
CA LEU A 172 15.92 -11.04 9.36
C LEU A 172 16.28 -10.18 8.15
N ARG A 173 15.93 -8.89 8.22
CA ARG A 173 16.26 -7.89 7.21
C ARG A 173 16.67 -6.59 7.86
N GLN A 174 17.71 -5.97 7.31
CA GLN A 174 18.08 -4.62 7.68
C GLN A 174 17.47 -3.65 6.66
N PHE A 175 16.92 -2.53 7.13
CA PHE A 175 16.46 -1.47 6.25
C PHE A 175 17.65 -0.84 5.50
N SER A 176 17.43 -0.58 4.22
CA SER A 176 18.23 0.34 3.42
C SER A 176 17.92 1.79 3.81
N ALA A 177 18.51 2.74 3.08
CA ALA A 177 18.17 4.16 3.26
C ALA A 177 16.73 4.51 2.79
N ASN A 178 16.04 3.58 2.12
CA ASN A 178 14.67 3.78 1.63
C ASN A 178 13.73 2.75 2.26
N PHE A 179 13.22 3.10 3.44
CA PHE A 179 12.31 2.28 4.24
C PHE A 179 11.08 1.81 3.45
N ASP A 180 10.44 2.71 2.70
CA ASP A 180 9.23 2.40 1.94
C ASP A 180 9.49 1.38 0.81
N GLN A 181 10.64 1.50 0.14
CA GLN A 181 11.02 0.56 -0.91
C GLN A 181 11.32 -0.83 -0.36
N ASP A 182 11.92 -0.92 0.82
CA ASP A 182 12.17 -2.20 1.48
C ASP A 182 10.86 -2.89 1.85
N LEU A 183 9.91 -2.17 2.45
CA LEU A 183 8.60 -2.74 2.80
C LEU A 183 7.85 -3.26 1.56
N ARG A 184 7.89 -2.55 0.43
CA ARG A 184 7.30 -3.04 -0.84
C ARG A 184 7.97 -4.29 -1.35
N THR A 185 9.30 -4.33 -1.28
CA THR A 185 10.08 -5.50 -1.70
C THR A 185 9.72 -6.71 -0.85
N TRP A 186 9.66 -6.54 0.47
CA TRP A 186 9.35 -7.59 1.43
C TRP A 186 7.91 -8.08 1.38
N MET A 187 6.96 -7.20 1.04
CA MET A 187 5.59 -7.59 0.72
C MET A 187 5.55 -8.55 -0.47
N LEU A 188 6.32 -8.28 -1.53
CA LEU A 188 6.38 -9.16 -2.71
C LEU A 188 7.10 -10.49 -2.44
N GLU A 189 7.83 -10.63 -1.32
CA GLU A 189 8.42 -11.92 -0.91
C GLU A 189 7.37 -12.94 -0.44
N GLY A 190 6.12 -12.53 -0.21
CA GLY A 190 5.03 -13.46 0.11
C GLY A 190 5.09 -13.99 1.54
N THR A 191 5.45 -13.16 2.50
CA THR A 191 5.45 -13.53 3.93
C THR A 191 4.11 -13.22 4.59
N HIS A 192 3.84 -13.85 5.75
CA HIS A 192 2.55 -13.72 6.42
C HIS A 192 2.43 -12.41 7.18
N ALA A 193 3.55 -11.88 7.69
CA ALA A 193 3.58 -10.64 8.45
C ALA A 193 4.97 -10.01 8.41
N ILE A 194 5.02 -8.72 8.69
CA ILE A 194 6.26 -7.97 8.94
C ILE A 194 6.20 -7.41 10.36
N VAL A 195 7.26 -7.60 11.14
CA VAL A 195 7.53 -6.85 12.36
C VAL A 195 8.59 -5.82 12.02
N ALA A 196 8.19 -4.56 11.92
CA ALA A 196 9.07 -3.46 11.55
C ALA A 196 9.46 -2.69 12.82
N PHE A 197 10.73 -2.76 13.20
CA PHE A 197 11.32 -1.78 14.11
C PHE A 197 11.55 -0.49 13.32
N THR A 198 10.49 0.32 13.26
CA THR A 198 10.38 1.48 12.38
C THR A 198 11.55 2.45 12.60
N PRO A 199 12.25 2.89 11.55
CA PRO A 199 13.34 3.85 11.67
C PRO A 199 12.88 5.13 12.38
N ARG A 200 13.80 5.75 13.11
CA ARG A 200 13.52 6.84 14.06
C ARG A 200 12.78 8.07 13.52
N ASP A 201 12.86 8.31 12.21
CA ASP A 201 12.32 9.49 11.54
C ASP A 201 11.22 9.10 10.53
N GLU A 202 10.70 7.87 10.61
CA GLU A 202 9.67 7.31 9.72
C GLU A 202 8.33 7.15 10.45
N TYR A 203 7.24 7.51 9.78
CA TYR A 203 5.88 7.35 10.31
C TYR A 203 5.42 5.88 10.15
N PRO A 204 4.64 5.31 11.09
CA PRO A 204 4.21 3.91 10.98
C PRO A 204 3.34 3.71 9.74
N VAL A 205 3.76 2.77 8.89
CA VAL A 205 3.11 2.47 7.62
C VAL A 205 2.98 0.97 7.43
N GLY A 206 1.94 0.56 6.71
CA GLY A 206 1.69 -0.82 6.32
C GLY A 206 2.03 -1.06 4.86
N THR A 207 1.72 -2.26 4.39
CA THR A 207 1.70 -2.60 2.97
C THR A 207 0.28 -2.98 2.57
N VAL A 208 -0.03 -2.90 1.28
CA VAL A 208 -1.37 -3.25 0.77
C VAL A 208 -1.73 -4.74 0.95
N MET A 209 -0.75 -5.63 1.13
CA MET A 209 -0.96 -7.08 1.18
C MET A 209 -0.49 -7.71 2.49
N THR A 210 0.69 -7.35 2.97
CA THR A 210 1.29 -7.97 4.15
C THR A 210 1.12 -7.03 5.34
N PRO A 211 0.43 -7.46 6.41
CA PRO A 211 0.27 -6.65 7.60
C PRO A 211 1.62 -6.38 8.26
N VAL A 212 1.79 -5.15 8.74
CA VAL A 212 3.03 -4.67 9.35
C VAL A 212 2.75 -4.24 10.78
N ILE A 213 3.34 -4.95 11.74
CA ILE A 213 3.40 -4.54 13.14
C ILE A 213 4.53 -3.52 13.25
N ASN A 214 4.17 -2.25 13.47
CA ASN A 214 5.11 -1.15 13.62
C ASN A 214 5.51 -1.01 15.09
N VAL A 215 6.80 -1.18 15.36
CA VAL A 215 7.41 -0.99 16.68
C VAL A 215 8.12 0.35 16.70
N SER A 216 7.65 1.28 17.52
CA SER A 216 8.27 2.61 17.65
C SER A 216 9.66 2.54 18.28
N SER A 217 10.56 3.42 17.86
CA SER A 217 11.76 3.84 18.59
C SER A 217 11.46 4.78 19.78
N ASN A 218 12.51 5.28 20.44
CA ASN A 218 12.44 6.30 21.49
C ASN A 218 12.73 7.73 20.97
N SER A 219 12.61 7.97 19.67
CA SER A 219 12.84 9.29 19.08
C SER A 219 11.75 10.29 19.49
N ASP A 220 12.12 11.58 19.50
CA ASP A 220 11.15 12.67 19.71
C ASP A 220 10.06 12.65 18.63
N PHE A 221 10.41 12.25 17.41
CA PHE A 221 9.44 12.10 16.32
C PHE A 221 8.38 11.05 16.67
N HIS A 222 8.76 9.84 17.08
CA HIS A 222 7.80 8.80 17.47
C HIS A 222 7.01 9.15 18.74
N ALA A 223 7.57 9.98 19.62
CA ALA A 223 6.85 10.45 20.80
C ALA A 223 5.56 11.22 20.45
N HIS A 224 5.49 11.86 19.28
CA HIS A 224 4.27 12.54 18.81
C HIS A 224 3.19 11.57 18.33
N PHE A 225 3.57 10.34 18.00
CA PHE A 225 2.72 9.35 17.32
C PHE A 225 2.59 8.04 18.12
N GLN A 226 2.80 8.04 19.43
CA GLN A 226 2.77 6.81 20.22
C GLN A 226 1.45 6.02 20.05
N GLY A 227 0.34 6.71 19.79
CA GLY A 227 -0.96 6.08 19.52
C GLY A 227 -1.10 5.46 18.12
N ASP A 228 -0.16 5.73 17.22
CA ASP A 228 -0.16 5.28 15.83
C ASP A 228 0.75 4.07 15.59
N PHE A 229 1.55 3.67 16.59
CA PHE A 229 2.34 2.44 16.55
C PHE A 229 1.59 1.28 17.21
N ASP A 230 1.77 0.07 16.69
CA ASP A 230 1.21 -1.14 17.30
C ASP A 230 1.89 -1.46 18.63
N LEU A 231 3.20 -1.16 18.73
CA LEU A 231 4.05 -1.47 19.88
C LEU A 231 5.06 -0.35 20.19
N ALA A 232 5.43 -0.24 21.47
CA ALA A 232 6.51 0.60 21.96
C ALA A 232 7.87 -0.11 21.89
N SER A 233 8.96 0.64 21.69
CA SER A 233 10.34 0.09 21.82
C SER A 233 10.62 -0.54 23.20
N THR A 234 9.88 -0.12 24.21
CA THR A 234 9.99 -0.63 25.59
C THR A 234 9.14 -1.87 25.84
N ASP A 235 8.29 -2.28 24.89
CA ASP A 235 7.48 -3.48 25.06
C ASP A 235 8.37 -4.73 25.09
N PRO A 236 8.08 -5.69 25.99
CA PRO A 236 8.86 -6.91 26.09
C PRO A 236 8.64 -7.82 24.88
N THR A 237 9.60 -8.70 24.60
CA THR A 237 9.53 -9.66 23.49
C THR A 237 8.22 -10.45 23.48
N GLU A 238 7.73 -10.85 24.65
CA GLU A 238 6.48 -11.60 24.80
C GLU A 238 5.29 -10.84 24.21
N ARG A 239 5.24 -9.51 24.40
CA ARG A 239 4.18 -8.65 23.88
C ARG A 239 4.23 -8.58 22.36
N ILE A 240 5.43 -8.54 21.76
CA ILE A 240 5.61 -8.59 20.29
C ILE A 240 5.08 -9.92 19.74
N VAL A 241 5.39 -11.04 20.42
CA VAL A 241 4.90 -12.35 20.02
C VAL A 241 3.38 -12.45 20.15
N GLU A 242 2.80 -11.92 21.23
CA GLU A 242 1.35 -11.84 21.41
C GLU A 242 0.68 -11.02 20.31
N GLU A 243 1.28 -9.90 19.90
CA GLU A 243 0.76 -9.07 18.80
C GLU A 243 0.77 -9.84 17.47
N LEU A 244 1.85 -10.56 17.16
CA LEU A 244 1.91 -11.42 15.97
C LEU A 244 0.85 -12.53 16.00
N LEU A 245 0.64 -13.17 17.16
CA LEU A 245 -0.39 -14.20 17.31
C LEU A 245 -1.81 -13.61 17.21
N GLY A 246 -2.01 -12.40 17.73
CA GLY A 246 -3.24 -11.61 17.55
C GLY A 246 -3.50 -11.31 16.08
N LEU A 247 -2.45 -10.95 15.34
CA LEU A 247 -2.50 -10.69 13.90
C LEU A 247 -2.95 -11.93 13.12
N ILE A 248 -2.38 -13.10 13.43
CA ILE A 248 -2.79 -14.40 12.86
C ILE A 248 -4.24 -14.70 13.24
N SER A 249 -4.66 -14.31 14.45
CA SER A 249 -6.04 -14.39 14.93
C SER A 249 -6.95 -13.29 14.37
N ARG A 250 -6.50 -12.57 13.33
CA ARG A 250 -7.26 -11.57 12.55
C ARG A 250 -7.48 -10.23 13.25
N VAL A 251 -6.71 -9.92 14.29
CA VAL A 251 -6.58 -8.54 14.77
C VAL A 251 -5.88 -7.72 13.67
N ARG A 252 -6.37 -6.52 13.41
CA ARG A 252 -5.77 -5.60 12.44
C ARG A 252 -4.72 -4.74 13.14
N THR A 253 -3.60 -4.50 12.45
CA THR A 253 -2.62 -3.47 12.85
C THR A 253 -3.20 -2.07 12.69
N PHE A 254 -2.53 -1.07 13.27
CA PHE A 254 -2.86 0.33 13.09
C PHE A 254 -2.95 0.68 11.60
N SER A 255 -1.92 0.34 10.82
CA SER A 255 -1.84 0.68 9.39
C SER A 255 -2.99 0.06 8.56
N GLU A 256 -3.41 -1.16 8.90
CA GLU A 256 -4.58 -1.79 8.26
C GLU A 256 -5.90 -1.10 8.65
N TYR A 257 -6.01 -0.63 9.90
CA TYR A 257 -7.21 0.04 10.39
C TYR A 257 -7.38 1.44 9.80
N THR A 258 -6.28 2.21 9.75
CA THR A 258 -6.27 3.60 9.27
C THR A 258 -6.04 3.73 7.77
N LYS A 259 -5.72 2.61 7.09
CA LYS A 259 -5.34 2.57 5.67
C LYS A 259 -4.09 3.41 5.35
N THR A 260 -3.18 3.57 6.32
CA THR A 260 -1.84 4.14 6.07
C THR A 260 -0.94 3.06 5.50
N VAL A 261 -1.18 2.69 4.24
CA VAL A 261 -0.45 1.62 3.55
C VAL A 261 0.29 2.16 2.34
N LEU A 262 1.50 1.64 2.13
CA LEU A 262 2.27 1.94 0.93
C LEU A 262 1.60 1.30 -0.29
N PRO A 263 1.37 2.05 -1.38
CA PRO A 263 0.96 1.45 -2.64
C PRO A 263 2.04 0.47 -3.14
N ILE A 264 1.73 -0.32 -4.17
CA ILE A 264 2.76 -1.20 -4.77
C ILE A 264 3.71 -0.36 -5.60
N PHE A 265 3.13 0.45 -6.46
CA PHE A 265 3.83 1.40 -7.28
C PHE A 265 3.93 2.73 -6.54
N PRO A 266 5.11 3.37 -6.50
CA PRO A 266 5.22 4.74 -5.98
C PRO A 266 4.21 5.62 -6.73
N SER A 267 3.62 6.59 -6.03
CA SER A 267 2.52 7.43 -6.54
C SER A 267 2.64 7.75 -8.04
N SER A 268 1.52 7.57 -8.75
CA SER A 268 1.39 7.67 -10.21
C SER A 268 2.02 8.95 -10.77
N ARG A 269 2.47 8.90 -12.03
CA ARG A 269 2.85 10.13 -12.73
C ARG A 269 1.64 11.05 -12.77
N VAL A 270 1.73 12.18 -12.07
CA VAL A 270 0.68 13.20 -12.12
C VAL A 270 0.77 13.89 -13.48
N VAL A 271 -0.25 13.70 -14.32
CA VAL A 271 -0.43 14.53 -15.51
C VAL A 271 -0.90 15.91 -15.06
N ALA A 272 -0.14 16.95 -15.39
CA ALA A 272 -0.46 18.32 -15.02
C ALA A 272 -1.85 18.72 -15.52
N ASP A 273 -2.67 19.25 -14.61
CA ASP A 273 -3.95 19.86 -14.98
C ASP A 273 -3.87 21.35 -14.61
N PRO A 274 -3.67 22.24 -15.61
CA PRO A 274 -3.58 23.66 -15.36
C PRO A 274 -4.92 24.27 -14.93
N THR A 275 -6.04 23.56 -15.10
CA THR A 275 -7.36 24.04 -14.68
C THR A 275 -7.63 23.87 -13.18
N LYS A 276 -6.80 23.08 -12.50
CA LYS A 276 -6.88 22.82 -11.06
C LYS A 276 -5.98 23.80 -10.29
N PRO A 277 -6.54 24.84 -9.64
CA PRO A 277 -5.75 25.91 -9.01
C PRO A 277 -5.03 25.45 -7.74
N ILE A 278 -5.54 24.41 -7.06
CA ILE A 278 -5.00 23.94 -5.77
C ILE A 278 -4.17 22.68 -5.98
N GLY A 279 -2.94 22.70 -5.45
CA GLY A 279 -2.03 21.56 -5.42
C GLY A 279 -1.90 20.95 -4.03
N LEU A 280 -2.03 19.62 -3.91
CA LEU A 280 -1.64 18.88 -2.71
C LEU A 280 -0.29 18.20 -2.94
N LEU A 281 0.76 18.68 -2.28
CA LEU A 281 2.05 18.01 -2.26
C LEU A 281 2.06 17.01 -1.11
N VAL A 282 2.15 15.72 -1.43
CA VAL A 282 2.26 14.64 -0.44
C VAL A 282 3.74 14.41 -0.14
N CYS A 283 4.18 14.77 1.06
CA CYS A 283 5.59 14.68 1.45
C CYS A 283 5.96 13.32 2.05
N ASN A 284 4.97 12.51 2.44
CA ASN A 284 5.15 11.17 2.98
C ASN A 284 4.15 10.20 2.34
N GLU A 285 4.63 9.06 1.83
CA GLU A 285 3.76 8.13 1.10
C GLU A 285 2.67 7.50 1.98
N ALA A 286 2.86 7.44 3.30
CA ALA A 286 1.82 6.99 4.25
C ALA A 286 0.55 7.89 4.22
N LEU A 287 0.68 9.13 3.74
CA LEU A 287 -0.42 10.09 3.63
C LEU A 287 -1.07 10.12 2.24
N THR A 288 -0.65 9.23 1.33
CA THR A 288 -1.16 9.18 -0.05
C THR A 288 -2.66 8.93 -0.09
N SER A 289 -3.17 7.93 0.65
CA SER A 289 -4.60 7.62 0.67
C SER A 289 -5.45 8.79 1.17
N LEU A 290 -4.99 9.48 2.23
CA LEU A 290 -5.64 10.69 2.73
C LEU A 290 -5.72 11.77 1.65
N ALA A 291 -4.62 12.01 0.94
CA ALA A 291 -4.56 13.02 -0.12
C ALA A 291 -5.44 12.65 -1.32
N GLU A 292 -5.52 11.36 -1.67
CA GLU A 292 -6.44 10.86 -2.70
C GLU A 292 -7.90 11.06 -2.32
N ASP A 293 -8.28 10.75 -1.08
CA ASP A 293 -9.64 10.99 -0.57
C ASP A 293 -10.01 12.48 -0.63
N ILE A 294 -9.07 13.37 -0.29
CA ILE A 294 -9.28 14.82 -0.42
C ILE A 294 -9.42 15.22 -1.89
N ARG A 295 -8.54 14.77 -2.78
CA ARG A 295 -8.63 15.04 -4.23
C ARG A 295 -9.98 14.60 -4.78
N ASP A 296 -10.47 13.42 -4.39
CA ASP A 296 -11.72 12.87 -4.88
C ASP A 296 -12.96 13.60 -4.34
N HIS A 297 -12.81 14.36 -3.25
CA HIS A 297 -13.85 15.20 -2.68
C HIS A 297 -13.88 16.63 -3.27
N PHE A 298 -12.77 17.10 -3.86
CA PHE A 298 -12.59 18.47 -4.31
C PHE A 298 -12.12 18.53 -5.77
N ASP A 299 -13.01 18.89 -6.69
CA ASP A 299 -12.74 18.91 -8.14
C ASP A 299 -11.56 19.82 -8.53
N GLU A 300 -11.39 20.95 -7.82
CA GLU A 300 -10.31 21.93 -8.03
C GLU A 300 -8.92 21.48 -7.55
N VAL A 301 -8.83 20.32 -6.88
CA VAL A 301 -7.60 19.81 -6.27
C VAL A 301 -6.87 18.84 -7.21
N GLN A 302 -5.56 19.04 -7.32
CA GLN A 302 -4.62 18.13 -7.97
C GLN A 302 -3.52 17.67 -7.01
N LEU A 303 -3.23 16.36 -6.96
CA LEU A 303 -2.03 15.85 -6.29
C LEU A 303 -0.78 16.27 -7.06
N LEU A 304 0.30 16.61 -6.36
CA LEU A 304 1.55 17.05 -6.94
C LEU A 304 2.68 16.06 -6.61
N PRO A 305 3.53 15.71 -7.59
CA PRO A 305 4.64 14.80 -7.35
C PRO A 305 5.80 15.54 -6.67
N MET A 306 6.49 14.86 -5.75
CA MET A 306 7.71 15.38 -5.11
C MET A 306 8.95 15.18 -6.02
N THR A 307 8.85 15.57 -7.29
CA THR A 307 9.89 15.39 -8.30
C THR A 307 10.35 16.72 -8.90
N GLN A 308 11.47 16.70 -9.64
CA GLN A 308 11.95 17.89 -10.34
C GLN A 308 10.95 18.39 -11.39
N GLU A 309 10.24 17.48 -12.07
CA GLU A 309 9.14 17.80 -12.98
C GLU A 309 7.95 18.42 -12.22
N GLY A 310 7.67 17.93 -11.02
CA GLY A 310 6.67 18.49 -10.10
C GLY A 310 6.93 19.94 -9.70
N ARG A 311 8.18 20.41 -9.68
CA ARG A 311 8.51 21.81 -9.31
C ARG A 311 7.89 22.83 -10.27
N SER A 312 7.80 22.50 -11.56
CA SER A 312 7.15 23.38 -12.54
C SER A 312 5.63 23.43 -12.31
N LEU A 313 5.00 22.31 -11.95
CA LEU A 313 3.58 22.25 -11.60
C LEU A 313 3.30 23.01 -10.30
N ILE A 314 4.12 22.81 -9.26
CA ILE A 314 4.00 23.51 -7.97
C ILE A 314 3.93 25.03 -8.19
N ARG A 315 4.77 25.56 -9.08
CA ARG A 315 4.80 27.00 -9.41
C ARG A 315 3.60 27.48 -10.21
N SER A 316 2.87 26.60 -10.88
CA SER A 316 1.68 26.97 -11.63
C SER A 316 0.40 26.95 -10.80
N LYS A 317 0.46 26.53 -9.53
CA LYS A 317 -0.68 26.52 -8.62
C LYS A 317 -0.85 27.84 -7.90
N GLU A 318 -2.09 28.20 -7.64
CA GLU A 318 -2.44 29.39 -6.86
C GLU A 318 -2.19 29.15 -5.37
N LEU A 319 -2.49 27.92 -4.92
CA LEU A 319 -2.24 27.45 -3.56
C LEU A 319 -1.59 26.07 -3.62
N VAL A 320 -0.56 25.86 -2.80
CA VAL A 320 0.01 24.52 -2.58
C VAL A 320 -0.03 24.18 -1.10
N LEU A 321 -0.78 23.14 -0.78
CA LEU A 321 -0.83 22.56 0.55
C LEU A 321 0.18 21.40 0.60
N ALA A 322 1.20 21.53 1.44
CA ALA A 322 2.15 20.45 1.69
C ALA A 322 1.64 19.62 2.86
N ILE A 323 1.25 18.37 2.59
CA ILE A 323 0.76 17.42 3.59
C ILE A 323 1.96 16.60 4.06
N THR A 324 2.26 16.69 5.36
CA THR A 324 3.50 16.17 5.97
C THR A 324 3.18 15.39 7.24
N THR A 325 4.07 14.46 7.59
CA THR A 325 4.08 13.87 8.94
C THR A 325 4.73 14.82 9.94
N GLY A 326 5.61 15.71 9.46
CA GLY A 326 6.43 16.60 10.27
C GLY A 326 7.86 16.09 10.45
N ALA A 327 8.25 15.04 9.72
CA ALA A 327 9.62 14.57 9.70
C ALA A 327 10.56 15.67 9.21
N ALA A 328 11.76 15.75 9.78
CA ALA A 328 12.70 16.84 9.52
C ALA A 328 13.09 16.95 8.03
N SER A 329 13.24 15.81 7.36
CA SER A 329 13.54 15.71 5.92
C SER A 329 12.45 16.32 5.04
N GLU A 330 11.17 16.14 5.42
CA GLU A 330 10.01 16.70 4.71
C GLU A 330 9.99 18.24 4.84
N ILE A 331 10.21 18.74 6.06
CA ILE A 331 10.23 20.18 6.35
C ILE A 331 11.41 20.87 5.65
N GLU A 332 12.59 20.22 5.63
CA GLU A 332 13.76 20.71 4.90
C GLU A 332 13.45 20.86 3.41
N PHE A 333 12.85 19.84 2.79
CA PHE A 333 12.46 19.88 1.38
C PHE A 333 11.53 21.06 1.07
N ILE A 334 10.50 21.26 1.89
CA ILE A 334 9.53 22.36 1.72
C ILE A 334 10.24 23.72 1.83
N SER A 335 11.11 23.89 2.83
CA SER A 335 11.84 25.14 3.06
C SER A 335 12.73 25.54 1.87
N MET A 336 13.30 24.55 1.17
CA MET A 336 14.16 24.78 0.00
C MET A 336 13.37 25.11 -1.28
N ALA A 337 12.08 24.79 -1.33
CA ALA A 337 11.29 24.88 -2.56
C ALA A 337 10.83 26.32 -2.91
N SER A 338 11.05 27.32 -2.06
CA SER A 338 10.88 28.78 -2.32
C SER A 338 9.47 29.26 -2.72
N THR A 339 8.45 28.41 -2.61
CA THR A 339 7.04 28.73 -2.92
C THR A 339 6.26 29.04 -1.64
N ASN A 340 5.14 29.76 -1.77
CA ASN A 340 4.16 29.94 -0.67
C ASN A 340 3.43 28.62 -0.42
N PHE A 341 4.09 27.68 0.25
CA PHE A 341 3.43 26.49 0.76
C PHE A 341 2.65 26.84 2.02
N GLN A 342 1.47 26.27 2.15
CA GLN A 342 0.84 26.12 3.44
C GLN A 342 1.05 24.69 3.92
N VAL A 343 1.73 24.57 5.05
CA VAL A 343 2.11 23.27 5.60
C VAL A 343 0.97 22.74 6.46
N MET A 344 0.52 21.53 6.13
CA MET A 344 -0.46 20.74 6.88
C MET A 344 0.31 19.58 7.54
N ASN A 345 0.63 19.74 8.82
CA ASN A 345 1.52 18.85 9.56
C ASN A 345 0.76 17.91 10.50
N LEU A 346 0.90 16.59 10.30
CA LEU A 346 0.24 15.59 11.13
C LEU A 346 0.64 15.70 12.61
N SER A 347 1.92 15.89 12.93
CA SER A 347 2.41 16.00 14.31
C SER A 347 1.76 17.16 15.08
N GLU A 348 1.40 18.25 14.40
CA GLU A 348 0.71 19.40 14.99
C GLU A 348 -0.79 19.18 15.14
N ARG A 349 -1.39 18.37 14.26
CA ARG A 349 -2.84 18.08 14.25
C ARG A 349 -3.20 16.89 15.14
N GLY A 350 -2.23 16.01 15.44
CA GLY A 350 -2.35 14.88 16.35
C GLY A 350 -3.17 13.70 15.84
N SER A 351 -3.82 13.80 14.67
CA SER A 351 -4.51 12.67 14.03
C SER A 351 -4.75 12.91 12.54
N LEU A 352 -4.90 11.82 11.78
CA LEU A 352 -5.24 11.86 10.36
C LEU A 352 -6.57 12.58 10.11
N ALA A 353 -7.56 12.38 10.98
CA ALA A 353 -8.87 13.02 10.87
C ALA A 353 -8.78 14.55 11.02
N ALA A 354 -8.02 15.02 12.02
CA ALA A 354 -7.80 16.45 12.23
C ALA A 354 -6.96 17.08 11.09
N LEU A 355 -6.01 16.32 10.53
CA LEU A 355 -5.26 16.74 9.34
C LEU A 355 -6.18 16.86 8.12
N ALA A 356 -7.08 15.89 7.90
CA ALA A 356 -8.07 15.92 6.84
C ALA A 356 -8.98 17.14 6.95
N GLU A 357 -9.55 17.38 8.13
CA GLU A 357 -10.46 18.48 8.42
C GLU A 357 -9.79 19.84 8.18
N ALA A 358 -8.58 20.02 8.70
CA ALA A 358 -7.81 21.26 8.50
C ALA A 358 -7.49 21.49 7.01
N THR A 359 -7.13 20.43 6.28
CA THR A 359 -6.83 20.52 4.84
C THR A 359 -8.09 20.89 4.05
N ALA A 360 -9.21 20.24 4.34
CA ALA A 360 -10.50 20.50 3.71
C ALA A 360 -11.03 21.93 4.00
N GLN A 361 -10.83 22.41 5.23
CA GLN A 361 -11.17 23.78 5.62
C GLN A 361 -10.37 24.79 4.79
N GLU A 362 -9.07 24.56 4.61
CA GLU A 362 -8.21 25.47 3.86
C GLU A 362 -8.56 25.51 2.37
N ILE A 363 -8.83 24.34 1.78
CA ILE A 363 -9.32 24.23 0.40
C ILE A 363 -10.62 25.04 0.25
N SER A 364 -11.54 24.90 1.21
CA SER A 364 -12.84 25.58 1.17
C SER A 364 -12.74 27.10 1.32
N MET A 365 -11.71 27.61 1.99
CA MET A 365 -11.45 29.05 2.10
C MET A 365 -10.93 29.68 0.80
N HIS A 366 -10.44 28.86 -0.12
CA HIS A 366 -9.87 29.27 -1.41
C HIS A 366 -10.80 28.96 -2.60
N LYS A 367 -12.01 28.45 -2.36
CA LYS A 367 -13.14 28.47 -3.30
C LYS A 367 -13.78 29.85 -3.33
#